data_AF-A0A937E4Z5-F1
#
_entry.id   AF-A0A937E4Z5-F1
#
_cell.length_a   1.000
_cell.length_b   1.000
_cell.length_c   1.000
_cell.angle_alpha   90.00
_cell.angle_beta   90.00
_cell.angle_gamma   90.00
#
_symmetry.space_group_name_H-M   'P 1'
#
loop_
_entity.id
_entity.type
_entity.pdbx_description
1 polymer ?
#
loop_
_entity_poly.entity_id
_entity_poly.type
_entity_poly.pdbx_seq_one_letter_code
_entity_poly.pdbx_strand_id
1 'polypeptide(L)'
;MRRVARARTALDRFLAARRGSTAVEFAMVAAPFFFMMFAVLELAFVFVLDSVLENAVIETGRLVRTGQAESQGFNADQFKTTLCARMSIFAGDCASRVTVDVREIPQFTNPDPPDPTGGQTFSEAGLGYDGGDPGSLMLVRAWYRHRLVTPFLQQGLARMGDGKAILTATTAFRNEPWR
;
A
#
# COMPACT_ATOMS: atom_id res chain seq x y z
N MET A 1 29.52 38.06 -43.15
CA MET A 1 30.28 36.79 -43.12
C MET A 1 30.90 36.42 -41.76
N ARG A 2 31.28 37.36 -40.87
CA ARG A 2 31.95 37.03 -39.57
C ARG A 2 31.14 36.20 -38.55
N ARG A 3 29.80 36.25 -38.55
CA ARG A 3 28.95 35.50 -37.58
C ARG A 3 28.92 33.98 -37.86
N VAL A 4 28.95 33.58 -39.14
CA VAL A 4 28.91 32.16 -39.55
C VAL A 4 30.20 31.43 -39.18
N ALA A 5 31.36 32.10 -39.31
CA ALA A 5 32.66 31.53 -38.92
C ALA A 5 32.80 31.34 -37.40
N ARG A 6 32.21 32.24 -36.61
CA ARG A 6 32.22 32.17 -35.14
C ARG A 6 31.31 31.05 -34.59
N ALA A 7 30.19 30.80 -35.28
CA ALA A 7 29.29 29.68 -34.98
C ALA A 7 29.94 28.32 -35.30
N ARG A 8 30.65 28.21 -36.45
CA ARG A 8 31.41 27.00 -36.81
C ARG A 8 32.51 26.65 -35.80
N THR A 9 33.29 27.65 -35.37
CA THR A 9 34.36 27.44 -34.38
C THR A 9 33.86 27.12 -32.97
N ALA A 10 32.68 27.62 -32.59
CA ALA A 10 32.03 27.22 -31.34
C ALA A 10 31.53 25.76 -31.39
N LEU A 11 30.99 25.33 -32.53
CA LEU A 11 30.53 23.95 -32.76
C LEU A 11 31.70 22.96 -32.75
N ASP A 12 32.79 23.27 -33.44
CA ASP A 12 34.01 22.44 -33.46
C ASP A 12 34.65 22.34 -32.07
N ARG A 13 34.62 23.42 -31.29
CA ARG A 13 35.14 23.42 -29.91
C ARG A 13 34.26 22.61 -28.96
N PHE A 14 32.95 22.58 -29.18
CA PHE A 14 32.02 21.72 -28.44
C PHE A 14 32.22 20.25 -28.80
N LEU A 15 32.37 19.92 -30.09
CA LEU A 15 32.67 18.57 -30.57
C LEU A 15 34.06 18.06 -30.12
N ALA A 16 35.04 18.97 -29.97
CA ALA A 16 36.37 18.65 -29.44
C ALA A 16 36.45 18.57 -27.91
N ALA A 17 35.38 18.89 -27.18
CA ALA A 17 35.40 18.92 -25.72
C ALA A 17 35.32 17.50 -25.12
N ARG A 18 36.47 16.95 -24.68
CA ARG A 18 36.56 15.63 -24.01
C ARG A 18 36.46 15.65 -22.48
N ARG A 19 36.35 16.83 -21.88
CA ARG A 19 36.37 17.02 -20.40
C ARG A 19 35.18 16.40 -19.67
N GLY A 20 34.15 15.94 -20.39
CA GLY A 20 32.98 15.24 -19.83
C GLY A 20 33.01 13.71 -19.92
N SER A 21 34.03 13.10 -20.54
CA SER A 21 34.07 11.63 -20.74
C SER A 21 34.01 10.86 -19.42
N THR A 22 34.77 11.31 -18.43
CA THR A 22 34.79 10.70 -17.09
C THR A 22 33.46 10.84 -16.34
N ALA A 23 32.74 11.95 -16.56
CA ALA A 23 31.41 12.14 -15.99
C ALA A 23 30.38 11.17 -16.59
N VAL A 24 30.51 10.86 -17.88
CA VAL A 24 29.63 9.89 -18.57
C VAL A 24 29.94 8.46 -18.09
N GLU A 25 31.22 8.10 -17.96
CA GLU A 25 31.64 6.80 -17.39
C GLU A 25 31.12 6.61 -15.97
N PHE A 26 31.23 7.63 -15.12
CA PHE A 26 30.67 7.58 -13.76
C PHE A 26 29.14 7.47 -13.78
N ALA A 27 28.45 8.23 -14.64
CA ALA A 27 27.00 8.19 -14.74
C ALA A 27 26.47 6.80 -15.17
N MET A 28 27.20 6.09 -16.04
CA MET A 28 26.84 4.74 -16.45
C MET A 28 26.82 3.73 -15.29
N VAL A 29 27.68 3.90 -14.28
CA VAL A 29 27.73 3.02 -13.09
C VAL A 29 26.85 3.55 -11.96
N ALA A 30 26.82 4.87 -11.77
CA ALA A 30 26.04 5.50 -10.72
C ALA A 30 24.52 5.34 -10.96
N ALA A 31 24.05 5.41 -12.20
CA ALA A 31 22.64 5.27 -12.53
C ALA A 31 22.02 3.93 -12.06
N PRO A 32 22.55 2.75 -12.43
CA PRO A 32 22.01 1.48 -11.93
C PRO A 32 22.18 1.31 -10.42
N PHE A 33 23.25 1.84 -9.83
CA PHE A 33 23.44 1.80 -8.37
C PHE A 33 22.36 2.58 -7.63
N PHE A 34 22.10 3.83 -8.00
CA PHE A 34 21.06 4.64 -7.37
C PHE A 34 19.66 4.06 -7.62
N PHE A 35 19.42 3.50 -8.81
CA PHE A 35 18.17 2.81 -9.10
C PHE A 35 17.92 1.63 -8.14
N MET A 36 18.93 0.78 -7.94
CA MET A 36 18.85 -0.33 -6.99
C MET A 36 18.68 0.18 -5.54
N MET A 37 19.41 1.22 -5.15
CA MET A 37 19.29 1.83 -3.82
C MET A 37 17.86 2.33 -3.56
N PHE A 38 17.25 3.05 -4.49
CA PHE A 38 15.86 3.51 -4.35
C PHE A 38 14.86 2.35 -4.34
N ALA A 39 15.09 1.29 -5.12
CA ALA A 39 14.25 0.10 -5.07
C ALA A 39 14.28 -0.57 -3.68
N VAL A 40 15.46 -0.68 -3.05
CA VAL A 40 15.58 -1.23 -1.69
C VAL A 40 14.91 -0.31 -0.65
N LEU A 41 15.08 1.00 -0.77
CA LEU A 41 14.42 1.97 0.12
C LEU A 41 12.90 1.92 -0.01
N GLU A 42 12.39 1.81 -1.24
CA GLU A 42 10.95 1.66 -1.49
C GLU A 42 10.42 0.34 -0.89
N LEU A 43 11.15 -0.77 -1.05
CA LEU A 43 10.76 -2.04 -0.45
C LEU A 43 10.69 -1.94 1.08
N ALA A 44 11.70 -1.32 1.71
CA ALA A 44 11.70 -1.09 3.15
C ALA A 44 10.48 -0.25 3.59
N PHE A 45 10.13 0.77 2.80
CA PHE A 45 8.95 1.60 3.04
C PHE A 45 7.64 0.82 2.95
N VAL A 46 7.51 -0.08 1.97
CA VAL A 46 6.35 -0.97 1.82
C VAL A 46 6.20 -1.88 3.05
N PHE A 47 7.28 -2.44 3.58
CA PHE A 47 7.22 -3.23 4.82
C PHE A 47 6.83 -2.42 6.05
N VAL A 48 7.29 -1.18 6.17
CA VAL A 48 6.85 -0.29 7.26
C VAL A 48 5.35 -0.02 7.15
N LEU A 49 4.86 0.24 5.93
CA LEU A 49 3.44 0.46 5.69
C LEU A 49 2.61 -0.78 6.04
N ASP A 50 3.09 -1.97 5.70
CA ASP A 50 2.45 -3.25 6.01
C ASP A 50 2.35 -3.47 7.53
N SER A 51 3.46 -3.30 8.25
CA SER A 51 3.49 -3.41 9.71
C SER A 51 2.56 -2.40 10.41
N VAL A 52 2.50 -1.17 9.91
CA VAL A 52 1.59 -0.14 10.43
C VAL A 52 0.13 -0.51 10.14
N LEU A 53 -0.17 -1.05 8.96
CA LEU A 53 -1.51 -1.51 8.61
C LEU A 53 -1.96 -2.67 9.51
N GLU A 54 -1.11 -3.67 9.72
CA GLU A 54 -1.38 -4.81 10.62
C GLU A 54 -1.69 -4.33 12.03
N ASN A 55 -0.86 -3.43 12.57
CA ASN A 55 -1.08 -2.85 13.89
C ASN A 55 -2.40 -2.07 13.96
N ALA A 56 -2.68 -1.25 12.95
CA ALA A 56 -3.93 -0.49 12.86
C ALA A 56 -5.16 -1.42 12.82
N VAL A 57 -5.10 -2.53 12.09
CA VAL A 57 -6.16 -3.54 12.03
C VAL A 57 -6.34 -4.24 13.38
N ILE A 58 -5.26 -4.64 14.06
CA ILE A 58 -5.34 -5.30 15.37
C ILE A 58 -5.98 -4.39 16.41
N GLU A 59 -5.55 -3.13 16.49
CA GLU A 59 -6.07 -2.15 17.45
C GLU A 59 -7.51 -1.73 17.15
N THR A 60 -7.86 -1.56 15.88
CA THR A 60 -9.25 -1.25 15.49
C THR A 60 -10.15 -2.46 15.69
N GLY A 61 -9.65 -3.67 15.38
CA GLY A 61 -10.36 -4.93 15.62
C GLY A 61 -10.63 -5.18 17.10
N ARG A 62 -9.78 -4.69 18.02
CA ARG A 62 -10.04 -4.74 19.47
C ARG A 62 -11.30 -3.98 19.86
N LEU A 63 -11.64 -2.88 19.17
CA LEU A 63 -12.89 -2.15 19.42
C LEU A 63 -14.12 -2.99 19.07
N VAL A 64 -14.04 -3.78 17.99
CA VAL A 64 -15.09 -4.75 17.62
C VAL A 64 -15.14 -5.87 18.65
N ARG A 65 -13.98 -6.47 18.98
CA ARG A 65 -13.87 -7.58 19.94
C ARG A 65 -14.49 -7.27 21.31
N THR A 66 -14.29 -6.05 21.80
CA THR A 66 -14.74 -5.61 23.12
C THR A 66 -16.15 -5.01 23.10
N GLY A 67 -16.80 -4.95 21.92
CA GLY A 67 -18.12 -4.35 21.79
C GLY A 67 -18.17 -2.81 21.79
N GLN A 68 -17.01 -2.16 21.91
CA GLN A 68 -16.93 -0.69 21.90
C GLN A 68 -17.41 -0.09 20.58
N ALA A 69 -17.11 -0.76 19.45
CA ALA A 69 -17.50 -0.30 18.12
C ALA A 69 -19.04 -0.20 17.98
N GLU A 70 -19.76 -1.23 18.41
CA GLU A 70 -21.22 -1.23 18.38
C GLU A 70 -21.83 -0.26 19.40
N SER A 71 -21.24 -0.14 20.61
CA SER A 71 -21.71 0.84 21.61
C SER A 71 -21.64 2.28 21.09
N GLN A 72 -20.73 2.54 20.14
CA GLN A 72 -20.54 3.82 19.46
C GLN A 72 -21.31 3.91 18.13
N GLY A 73 -22.01 2.85 17.71
CA GLY A 73 -22.79 2.80 16.47
C GLY A 73 -21.91 2.79 15.21
N PHE A 74 -20.77 2.08 15.25
CA PHE A 74 -19.85 2.01 14.12
C PHE A 74 -20.53 1.47 12.86
N ASN A 75 -20.25 2.14 11.74
CA ASN A 75 -20.50 1.65 10.40
C ASN A 75 -19.16 1.48 9.65
N ALA A 76 -19.22 0.99 8.40
CA ALA A 76 -18.02 0.78 7.58
C ALA A 76 -17.12 2.02 7.50
N ASP A 77 -17.69 3.21 7.33
CA ASP A 77 -16.95 4.47 7.20
C ASP A 77 -16.30 4.89 8.52
N GLN A 78 -16.99 4.73 9.64
CA GLN A 78 -16.44 5.02 10.97
C GLN A 78 -15.32 4.06 11.35
N PHE A 79 -15.49 2.76 11.06
CA PHE A 79 -14.44 1.77 11.26
C PHE A 79 -13.20 2.12 10.42
N LYS A 80 -13.40 2.43 9.14
CA LYS A 80 -12.33 2.83 8.21
C LYS A 80 -11.63 4.11 8.65
N THR A 81 -12.38 5.11 9.11
CA THR A 81 -11.82 6.37 9.63
C THR A 81 -10.96 6.12 10.86
N THR A 82 -11.44 5.29 11.79
CA THR A 82 -10.71 4.96 13.02
C THR A 82 -9.45 4.14 12.73
N LEU A 83 -9.52 3.21 11.76
CA LEU A 83 -8.36 2.48 11.27
C LEU A 83 -7.33 3.43 10.64
N CYS A 84 -7.76 4.33 9.77
CA CYS A 84 -6.87 5.29 9.11
C CYS A 84 -6.20 6.26 10.10
N ALA A 85 -6.92 6.68 11.15
CA ALA A 85 -6.33 7.51 12.21
C ALA A 85 -5.16 6.82 12.93
N ARG A 86 -5.15 5.48 12.99
CA ARG A 86 -4.06 4.68 13.57
C ARG A 86 -2.86 4.49 12.65
N MET A 87 -2.97 4.84 11.37
CA MET A 87 -1.86 4.74 10.41
C MET A 87 -0.91 5.96 10.44
N SER A 88 -1.11 6.90 11.37
CA SER A 88 -0.19 8.03 11.63
C SER A 88 0.16 8.81 10.35
N ILE A 89 1.44 8.78 9.92
CA ILE A 89 1.93 9.47 8.73
C ILE A 89 1.22 9.06 7.43
N PHE A 90 0.57 7.90 7.40
CA PHE A 90 -0.18 7.40 6.24
C PHE A 90 -1.68 7.70 6.30
N ALA A 91 -2.16 8.39 7.34
CA ALA A 91 -3.59 8.64 7.56
C ALA A 91 -4.25 9.43 6.42
N GLY A 92 -3.55 10.38 5.82
CA GLY A 92 -4.11 11.27 4.79
C GLY A 92 -4.53 10.57 3.50
N ASP A 93 -3.79 9.54 3.09
CA ASP A 93 -4.08 8.76 1.88
C ASP A 93 -4.93 7.51 2.18
N CYS A 94 -4.96 7.07 3.43
CA CYS A 94 -5.52 5.78 3.82
C CYS A 94 -6.97 5.61 3.39
N ALA A 95 -7.84 6.60 3.62
CA ALA A 95 -9.27 6.48 3.32
C ALA A 95 -9.55 6.22 1.83
N SER A 96 -8.66 6.64 0.92
CA SER A 96 -8.80 6.39 -0.51
C SER A 96 -8.20 5.06 -0.98
N ARG A 97 -7.34 4.45 -0.17
CA ARG A 97 -6.51 3.29 -0.54
C ARG A 97 -6.86 2.02 0.22
N VAL A 98 -7.49 2.14 1.39
CA VAL A 98 -7.91 1.00 2.20
C VAL A 98 -9.35 0.61 1.88
N THR A 99 -9.56 -0.69 1.73
CA THR A 99 -10.88 -1.32 1.71
C THR A 99 -10.91 -2.29 2.89
N VAL A 100 -11.99 -2.25 3.66
CA VAL A 100 -12.14 -3.03 4.89
C VAL A 100 -13.31 -3.98 4.75
N ASP A 101 -13.22 -5.11 5.45
CA ASP A 101 -14.28 -6.08 5.56
C ASP A 101 -14.29 -6.64 6.98
N VAL A 102 -15.38 -6.39 7.68
CA VAL A 102 -15.61 -6.87 9.05
C VAL A 102 -16.88 -7.69 9.00
N ARG A 103 -16.80 -8.96 9.41
CA ARG A 103 -17.94 -9.86 9.35
C ARG A 103 -17.89 -10.93 10.41
N GLU A 104 -19.05 -11.46 10.75
CA GLU A 104 -19.17 -12.71 11.45
C GLU A 104 -18.86 -13.90 10.52
N ILE A 105 -18.18 -14.91 11.06
CA ILE A 105 -17.88 -16.17 10.39
C ILE A 105 -18.43 -17.34 11.20
N PRO A 106 -18.87 -18.44 10.56
CA PRO A 106 -19.41 -19.59 11.28
C PRO A 106 -18.33 -20.41 12.00
N GLN A 107 -17.09 -20.37 11.51
CA GLN A 107 -15.96 -21.16 12.02
C GLN A 107 -14.63 -20.56 11.53
N PHE A 108 -13.54 -20.76 12.28
CA PHE A 108 -12.20 -20.30 11.87
C PHE A 108 -11.62 -21.09 10.70
N THR A 109 -12.04 -22.34 10.52
CA THR A 109 -11.53 -23.23 9.48
C THR A 109 -12.41 -23.12 8.24
N ASN A 110 -11.82 -22.75 7.10
CA ASN A 110 -12.52 -22.57 5.82
C ASN A 110 -13.83 -21.75 5.92
N PRO A 111 -13.79 -20.49 6.40
CA PRO A 111 -14.97 -19.63 6.47
C PRO A 111 -15.52 -19.19 5.11
N ASP A 112 -14.81 -19.48 4.01
CA ASP A 112 -15.13 -19.12 2.62
C ASP A 112 -15.67 -17.68 2.41
N PRO A 113 -15.00 -16.65 2.97
CA PRO A 113 -15.44 -15.29 2.76
C PRO A 113 -15.11 -14.83 1.32
N PRO A 114 -15.83 -13.86 0.75
CA PRO A 114 -15.54 -13.30 -0.56
C PRO A 114 -14.08 -12.88 -0.66
N ASP A 115 -13.42 -13.29 -1.74
CA ASP A 115 -12.05 -12.89 -2.06
C ASP A 115 -12.09 -11.73 -3.07
N PRO A 116 -11.79 -10.49 -2.64
CA PRO A 116 -11.78 -9.32 -3.53
C PRO A 116 -10.60 -9.34 -4.52
N THR A 117 -9.65 -10.27 -4.36
CA THR A 117 -8.45 -10.43 -5.19
C THR A 117 -8.48 -11.65 -6.11
N GLY A 118 -9.56 -12.44 -6.11
CA GLY A 118 -9.67 -13.68 -6.90
C GLY A 118 -9.86 -13.47 -8.42
N GLY A 119 -10.08 -12.24 -8.87
CA GLY A 119 -10.27 -11.89 -10.29
C GLY A 119 -9.12 -11.05 -10.86
N GLN A 120 -9.31 -10.54 -12.09
CA GLN A 120 -8.33 -9.68 -12.77
C GLN A 120 -8.25 -8.25 -12.18
N THR A 121 -9.26 -7.87 -11.40
CA THR A 121 -9.44 -6.53 -10.83
C THR A 121 -10.00 -6.63 -9.42
N PHE A 122 -9.70 -5.64 -8.59
CA PHE A 122 -10.18 -5.58 -7.21
C PHE A 122 -11.70 -5.42 -7.21
N SER A 123 -12.43 -6.34 -6.59
CA SER A 123 -13.88 -6.24 -6.46
C SER A 123 -14.27 -6.03 -5.02
N GLU A 124 -14.93 -4.92 -4.72
CA GLU A 124 -15.48 -4.67 -3.37
C GLU A 124 -16.85 -5.34 -3.19
N ALA A 125 -17.33 -6.09 -4.19
CA ALA A 125 -18.61 -6.75 -4.15
C ALA A 125 -18.67 -7.76 -3.01
N GLY A 126 -19.68 -7.62 -2.14
CA GLY A 126 -19.89 -8.51 -1.00
C GLY A 126 -18.96 -8.25 0.19
N LEU A 127 -18.11 -7.21 0.16
CA LEU A 127 -17.43 -6.70 1.34
C LEU A 127 -18.39 -5.81 2.14
N GLY A 128 -18.24 -5.80 3.46
CA GLY A 128 -19.12 -5.03 4.32
C GLY A 128 -18.58 -4.83 5.72
N TYR A 129 -19.42 -4.24 6.55
CA TYR A 129 -19.17 -4.09 7.97
C TYR A 129 -20.34 -4.66 8.76
N ASP A 130 -20.05 -5.66 9.57
CA ASP A 130 -20.92 -6.26 10.55
C ASP A 130 -20.09 -6.49 11.81
N GLY A 131 -20.44 -5.82 12.91
CA GLY A 131 -19.75 -5.92 14.20
C GLY A 131 -20.00 -7.24 14.92
N GLY A 132 -21.00 -8.01 14.48
CA GLY A 132 -21.44 -9.26 15.07
C GLY A 132 -21.93 -9.14 16.50
N ASP A 133 -22.39 -10.27 17.04
CA ASP A 133 -22.98 -10.35 18.37
C ASP A 133 -21.97 -10.68 19.51
N PRO A 134 -22.37 -10.57 20.79
CA PRO A 134 -21.63 -11.16 21.90
C PRO A 134 -21.27 -12.63 21.72
N GLY A 135 -19.96 -12.92 21.77
CA GLY A 135 -19.44 -14.28 21.63
C GLY A 135 -19.41 -14.83 20.21
N SER A 136 -19.74 -14.04 19.19
CA SER A 136 -19.61 -14.42 17.77
C SER A 136 -18.15 -14.58 17.36
N LEU A 137 -17.90 -15.35 16.29
CA LEU A 137 -16.58 -15.46 15.68
C LEU A 137 -16.47 -14.41 14.58
N MET A 138 -15.50 -13.52 14.68
CA MET A 138 -15.32 -12.40 13.79
C MET A 138 -14.09 -12.56 12.93
N LEU A 139 -14.18 -12.04 11.70
CA LEU A 139 -13.10 -11.89 10.75
C LEU A 139 -13.02 -10.42 10.34
N VAL A 140 -11.86 -9.80 10.58
CA VAL A 140 -11.53 -8.45 10.16
C VAL A 140 -10.42 -8.54 9.12
N ARG A 141 -10.68 -8.00 7.93
CA ARG A 141 -9.74 -7.94 6.82
C ARG A 141 -9.61 -6.51 6.33
N ALA A 142 -8.40 -6.11 5.96
CA ALA A 142 -8.14 -4.85 5.30
C ALA A 142 -7.18 -5.07 4.14
N TRP A 143 -7.48 -4.44 3.01
CA TRP A 143 -6.62 -4.39 1.83
C TRP A 143 -6.21 -2.95 1.59
N TYR A 144 -4.90 -2.70 1.56
CA TYR A 144 -4.34 -1.39 1.27
C TYR A 144 -3.67 -1.40 -0.09
N ARG A 145 -4.18 -0.59 -1.02
CA ARG A 145 -3.69 -0.51 -2.41
C ARG A 145 -2.62 0.58 -2.53
N HIS A 146 -1.35 0.16 -2.49
CA HIS A 146 -0.21 1.06 -2.60
C HIS A 146 0.30 1.14 -4.06
N ARG A 147 0.51 2.37 -4.56
CA ARG A 147 1.12 2.58 -5.87
C ARG A 147 2.64 2.61 -5.71
N LEU A 148 3.30 1.66 -6.34
CA LEU A 148 4.76 1.61 -6.40
C LEU A 148 5.30 2.64 -7.39
N VAL A 149 6.44 3.21 -7.07
CA VAL A 149 7.19 4.21 -7.82
C VAL A 149 8.20 3.55 -8.76
N THR A 150 8.92 2.52 -8.29
CA THR A 150 9.91 1.84 -9.14
C THR A 150 9.25 0.78 -10.05
N PRO A 151 9.59 0.74 -11.35
CA PRO A 151 8.98 -0.18 -12.31
C PRO A 151 9.34 -1.65 -12.03
N PHE A 152 10.50 -1.90 -11.42
CA PHE A 152 10.93 -3.26 -11.06
C PHE A 152 10.06 -3.86 -9.94
N LEU A 153 9.78 -3.07 -8.89
CA LEU A 153 8.88 -3.52 -7.84
C LEU A 153 7.45 -3.66 -8.36
N GLN A 154 7.00 -2.81 -9.29
CA GLN A 154 5.69 -2.98 -9.92
C GLN A 154 5.56 -4.37 -10.57
N GLN A 155 6.59 -4.83 -11.28
CA GLN A 155 6.56 -6.16 -11.92
C GLN A 155 6.60 -7.31 -10.91
N GLY A 156 7.29 -7.14 -9.77
CA GLY A 156 7.44 -8.19 -8.76
C GLY A 156 6.35 -8.24 -7.67
N LEU A 157 5.74 -7.09 -7.34
CA LEU A 157 4.84 -6.93 -6.20
C LEU A 157 3.41 -6.51 -6.60
N ALA A 158 3.18 -5.98 -7.80
CA ALA A 158 1.80 -5.73 -8.21
C ALA A 158 1.08 -7.06 -8.40
N ARG A 159 0.06 -7.30 -7.58
CA ARG A 159 -0.70 -8.56 -7.59
C ARG A 159 -1.87 -8.53 -8.56
N MET A 160 -2.21 -7.37 -9.11
CA MET A 160 -3.31 -7.20 -10.05
C MET A 160 -2.94 -6.30 -11.22
N GLY A 161 -3.75 -6.36 -12.28
CA GLY A 161 -3.51 -5.66 -13.56
C GLY A 161 -3.51 -4.13 -13.48
N ASP A 162 -3.72 -3.55 -12.30
CA ASP A 162 -3.73 -2.10 -12.04
C ASP A 162 -2.36 -1.55 -11.59
N GLY A 163 -1.32 -2.39 -11.51
CA GLY A 163 0.05 -1.98 -11.19
C GLY A 163 0.24 -1.54 -9.73
N LYS A 164 -0.69 -1.90 -8.83
CA LYS A 164 -0.62 -1.59 -7.40
C LYS A 164 -0.22 -2.83 -6.60
N ALA A 165 0.63 -2.62 -5.60
CA ALA A 165 0.83 -3.61 -4.55
C ALA A 165 -0.39 -3.61 -3.62
N ILE A 166 -0.85 -4.80 -3.27
CA ILE A 166 -1.94 -4.98 -2.30
C ILE A 166 -1.30 -5.53 -1.03
N LEU A 167 -1.39 -4.73 0.02
CA LEU A 167 -1.04 -5.17 1.37
C LEU A 167 -2.32 -5.67 2.04
N THR A 168 -2.25 -6.84 2.66
CA THR A 168 -3.43 -7.48 3.26
C THR A 168 -3.15 -7.75 4.72
N ALA A 169 -3.95 -7.15 5.59
CA ALA A 169 -3.94 -7.43 7.02
C ALA A 169 -5.22 -8.14 7.40
N THR A 170 -5.11 -9.28 8.08
CA THR A 170 -6.26 -10.09 8.50
C THR A 170 -6.11 -10.51 9.96
N THR A 171 -7.17 -10.35 10.73
CA THR A 171 -7.24 -10.86 12.10
C THR A 171 -8.60 -11.53 12.31
N ALA A 172 -8.59 -12.69 12.97
CA ALA A 172 -9.79 -13.42 13.34
C ALA A 172 -9.80 -13.59 14.86
N PHE A 173 -10.98 -13.45 15.47
CA PHE A 173 -11.12 -13.53 16.92
C PHE A 173 -12.56 -13.86 17.31
N ARG A 174 -12.79 -14.18 18.57
CA ARG A 174 -14.14 -14.27 19.14
C ARG A 174 -14.45 -12.96 19.87
N ASN A 175 -15.63 -12.39 19.64
CA ASN A 175 -16.10 -11.25 20.42
C ASN A 175 -16.19 -11.65 21.90
N GLU A 176 -15.82 -10.74 22.78
CA GLU A 176 -15.97 -10.92 24.22
C GLU A 176 -17.47 -11.03 24.56
N PRO A 177 -17.84 -11.59 25.72
CA PRO A 177 -19.20 -11.45 26.25
C PRO A 177 -19.34 -10.08 26.92
N TRP A 178 -20.08 -9.19 26.26
CA TRP A 178 -20.32 -7.80 26.60
C TRP A 178 -21.78 -7.72 27.05
N ARG A 179 -21.95 -7.82 28.37
CA ARG A 179 -23.19 -7.54 29.10
C ARG A 179 -22.84 -6.67 30.29
#